data_AF-A0A543K3W0-F1
#
_entry.id   AF-A0A543K3W0-F1
#
_cell.length_a   1.000
_cell.length_b   1.000
_cell.length_c   1.000
_cell.angle_alpha   90.00
_cell.angle_beta   90.00
_cell.angle_gamma   90.00
#
_symmetry.space_group_name_H-M   'P 1'
#
loop_
_entity.id
_entity.type
_entity.pdbx_description
1 polymer ?
#
loop_
_entity_poly.entity_id
_entity_poly.type
_entity_poly.pdbx_seq_one_letter_code
_entity_poly.pdbx_strand_id
1 'polypeptide(L)'
;MPELACMTVYQFSELSDAAKEKARDWWRAGGMDYDWWDSVYDDFGRICEILGVDLKTRDIKLMNGRTRQGFCRKYLVHAGSTA
;
A
#
# COMPACT_ATOMS: atom_id res chain seq x y z
N MET A 1 -13.06 -34.52 -14.26
CA MET A 1 -11.70 -34.61 -13.66
C MET A 1 -11.03 -33.26 -13.82
N PRO A 2 -10.41 -32.68 -12.78
CA PRO A 2 -9.58 -31.49 -12.96
C PRO A 2 -8.28 -31.84 -13.69
N GLU A 3 -7.82 -30.97 -14.60
CA GLU A 3 -6.52 -31.07 -15.26
C GLU A 3 -5.44 -30.44 -14.37
N LEU A 4 -4.30 -31.12 -14.24
CA LEU A 4 -3.14 -30.61 -13.53
C LEU A 4 -2.25 -29.82 -14.48
N ALA A 5 -2.02 -28.54 -14.18
CA ALA A 5 -1.03 -27.71 -14.86
C ALA A 5 0.27 -27.68 -14.03
N CYS A 6 1.37 -28.13 -14.62
CA CYS A 6 2.70 -28.00 -14.03
C CYS A 6 3.36 -26.72 -14.57
N MET A 7 3.89 -25.89 -13.67
CA MET A 7 4.69 -24.71 -14.04
C MET A 7 6.03 -24.74 -13.32
N THR A 8 7.08 -24.29 -14.02
CA THR A 8 8.41 -24.15 -13.44
C THR A 8 8.48 -22.85 -12.63
N VAL A 9 8.88 -22.97 -11.37
CA VAL A 9 9.07 -21.83 -10.46
C VAL A 9 10.56 -21.58 -10.29
N TYR A 10 10.99 -20.32 -10.37
CA TYR A 10 12.38 -19.91 -10.18
C TYR A 10 12.51 -19.10 -8.89
N GLN A 11 13.61 -19.28 -8.18
CA GLN A 11 14.00 -18.40 -7.08
C GLN A 11 14.54 -17.08 -7.62
N PHE A 12 14.45 -16.02 -6.80
CA PHE A 12 14.89 -14.69 -7.21
C PHE A 12 16.38 -14.62 -7.59
N SER A 13 17.23 -15.42 -6.95
CA SER A 13 18.67 -15.51 -7.24
C SER A 13 18.97 -16.07 -8.64
N GLU A 14 18.11 -16.95 -9.14
CA GLU A 14 18.22 -17.64 -10.43
C GLU A 14 17.79 -16.76 -11.61
N LEU A 15 17.17 -15.61 -11.33
CA LEU A 15 16.73 -14.67 -12.35
C LEU A 15 17.90 -13.85 -12.92
N SER A 16 17.82 -13.53 -14.21
CA SER A 16 18.68 -12.52 -14.83
C SER A 16 18.40 -11.12 -14.26
N ASP A 17 19.35 -10.20 -14.38
CA ASP A 17 19.19 -8.85 -13.82
C ASP A 17 17.98 -8.10 -14.40
N ALA A 18 17.69 -8.28 -15.68
CA ALA A 18 16.49 -7.74 -16.32
C ALA A 18 15.19 -8.35 -15.75
N ALA A 19 15.17 -9.66 -15.49
CA ALA A 19 14.02 -10.32 -14.90
C ALA A 19 13.82 -9.92 -13.42
N LYS A 20 14.92 -9.70 -12.69
CA LYS A 20 14.88 -9.15 -11.33
C LYS A 20 14.29 -7.74 -11.30
N GLU A 21 14.66 -6.86 -12.24
CA GLU A 21 14.06 -5.53 -12.31
C GLU A 21 12.56 -5.61 -12.60
N LYS A 22 12.16 -6.45 -13.56
CA LYS A 22 10.74 -6.65 -13.87
C LYS A 22 9.94 -7.19 -12.68
N ALA A 23 10.51 -8.09 -11.89
CA ALA A 23 9.88 -8.59 -10.66
C ALA A 23 9.74 -7.49 -9.60
N ARG A 24 10.75 -6.62 -9.45
CA ARG A 24 10.69 -5.46 -8.55
C ARG A 24 9.66 -4.43 -9.03
N ASP A 25 9.61 -4.14 -10.32
CA ASP A 25 8.62 -3.23 -10.90
C ASP A 25 7.20 -3.72 -10.65
N TRP A 26 6.94 -5.02 -10.87
CA TRP A 26 5.66 -5.62 -10.56
C TRP A 26 5.31 -5.49 -9.06
N TRP A 27 6.27 -5.75 -8.17
CA TRP A 27 6.08 -5.58 -6.73
C TRP A 27 5.80 -4.12 -6.34
N ARG A 28 6.54 -3.14 -6.90
CA ARG A 28 6.32 -1.71 -6.61
C ARG A 28 4.97 -1.22 -7.14
N ALA A 29 4.53 -1.73 -8.29
CA ALA A 29 3.27 -1.35 -8.91
C ALA A 29 2.04 -1.95 -8.20
N GLY A 30 2.12 -3.18 -7.68
CA GLY A 30 0.98 -3.90 -7.10
C GLY A 30 1.05 -4.20 -5.61
N GLY A 31 2.19 -3.98 -4.95
CA GLY A 31 2.42 -4.39 -3.55
C GLY A 31 1.78 -3.48 -2.51
N MET A 32 1.36 -2.28 -2.89
CA MET A 32 0.80 -1.27 -1.96
C MET A 32 -0.73 -1.14 -2.02
N ASP A 33 -1.41 -1.90 -2.89
CA ASP A 33 -2.87 -1.84 -3.04
C ASP A 33 -3.62 -2.81 -2.12
N TYR A 34 -2.92 -3.54 -1.24
CA TYR A 34 -3.57 -4.42 -0.28
C TYR A 34 -4.02 -3.62 0.94
N ASP A 35 -5.31 -3.32 1.05
CA ASP A 35 -5.92 -2.59 2.17
C ASP A 35 -5.98 -3.40 3.50
N TRP A 36 -5.12 -4.40 3.72
CA TRP A 36 -5.17 -5.21 4.94
C TRP A 36 -4.85 -4.39 6.21
N TRP A 37 -4.17 -3.26 6.05
CA TRP A 37 -3.86 -2.28 7.09
C TRP A 37 -4.90 -1.15 7.20
N ASP A 38 -6.01 -1.18 6.46
CA ASP A 38 -7.03 -0.12 6.52
C ASP A 38 -7.60 0.04 7.94
N SER A 39 -7.84 -1.08 8.63
CA SER A 39 -8.30 -1.07 10.03
C SER A 39 -7.30 -0.42 10.99
N VAL A 40 -5.99 -0.56 10.73
CA VAL A 40 -4.94 0.06 11.56
C VAL A 40 -4.99 1.58 11.46
N TYR A 41 -5.27 2.12 10.28
CA TYR A 41 -5.41 3.56 10.09
C TYR A 41 -6.68 4.10 10.76
N ASP A 42 -7.77 3.35 10.70
CA ASP A 42 -9.02 3.71 11.38
C ASP A 42 -8.85 3.73 12.90
N ASP A 43 -8.18 2.71 13.47
CA ASP A 43 -7.87 2.62 14.90
C ASP A 43 -6.94 3.75 15.35
N PHE A 44 -5.89 4.04 14.57
CA PHE A 44 -4.98 5.16 14.84
C PHE A 44 -5.73 6.49 14.90
N GLY A 45 -6.64 6.72 13.96
CA GLY A 45 -7.54 7.88 13.96
C GLY A 45 -8.32 8.02 15.27
N ARG A 46 -8.96 6.92 15.69
CA ARG A 46 -9.75 6.89 16.91
C ARG A 46 -8.91 7.13 18.17
N ILE A 47 -7.70 6.60 18.22
CA ILE A 47 -6.76 6.83 19.33
C ILE A 47 -6.37 8.31 19.38
N CYS A 48 -6.07 8.94 18.25
CA CYS A 48 -5.77 10.37 18.21
C CYS A 48 -6.95 11.24 18.68
N GLU A 49 -8.19 10.90 18.33
CA GLU A 49 -9.38 11.58 18.88
C GLU A 49 -9.46 11.46 20.41
N ILE A 50 -9.20 10.28 20.95
CA ILE A 50 -9.18 10.04 22.41
C ILE A 50 -8.07 10.86 23.08
N LEU A 51 -6.92 10.98 22.43
CA LEU A 51 -5.75 11.70 22.94
C LEU A 51 -5.81 13.22 22.68
N GLY A 52 -6.78 13.72 21.92
CA GLY A 52 -6.88 15.13 21.53
C GLY A 52 -5.79 15.57 20.54
N VAL A 53 -5.33 14.66 19.69
CA VAL A 53 -4.32 14.93 18.64
C VAL A 53 -5.02 15.17 17.30
N ASP A 54 -4.79 16.34 16.71
CA ASP A 54 -5.34 16.66 15.40
C ASP A 54 -4.54 16.00 14.27
N LEU A 55 -5.24 15.21 13.45
CA LEU A 55 -4.66 14.54 12.28
C LEU A 55 -4.97 15.31 10.99
N LYS A 56 -3.94 15.49 10.15
CA LYS A 56 -4.12 16.09 8.82
C LYS A 56 -4.82 15.10 7.87
N THR A 57 -6.06 15.40 7.51
CA THR A 57 -6.86 14.62 6.56
C THR A 57 -6.81 15.22 5.16
N ARG A 58 -7.13 14.40 4.14
CA ARG A 58 -7.38 14.85 2.78
C ARG A 58 -8.68 14.26 2.25
N ASP A 59 -9.26 14.97 1.29
CA ASP A 59 -10.41 14.48 0.55
C ASP A 59 -10.02 13.31 -0.36
N ILE A 60 -10.61 12.15 -0.09
CA ILE A 60 -10.49 10.95 -0.91
C ILE A 60 -11.78 10.81 -1.71
N LYS A 61 -11.68 10.87 -3.04
CA LYS A 61 -12.79 10.57 -3.94
C LYS A 61 -13.07 9.07 -3.91
N LEU A 62 -14.30 8.72 -3.59
CA LEU A 62 -14.81 7.35 -3.62
C LEU A 62 -15.37 7.03 -5.01
N MET A 63 -15.42 5.75 -5.38
CA MET A 63 -15.93 5.31 -6.69
C MET A 63 -17.39 5.70 -6.94
N ASN A 64 -18.16 5.98 -5.89
CA ASN A 64 -19.56 6.43 -5.97
C ASN A 64 -19.71 7.96 -6.17
N GLY A 65 -18.62 8.67 -6.49
CA GLY A 65 -18.63 10.13 -6.70
C GLY A 65 -18.72 10.96 -5.42
N ARG A 66 -18.80 10.33 -4.25
CA ARG A 66 -18.76 11.00 -2.94
C ARG A 66 -17.32 11.19 -2.48
N THR A 67 -17.13 12.12 -1.56
CA THR A 67 -15.84 12.39 -0.95
C THR A 67 -15.88 11.99 0.52
N ARG A 68 -14.84 11.31 1.00
CA ARG A 68 -14.61 11.05 2.43
C ARG A 68 -13.30 11.69 2.84
N GLN A 69 -13.28 12.30 4.02
CA GLN A 69 -12.06 12.72 4.68
C GLN A 69 -11.31 11.48 5.16
N GLY A 70 -10.13 11.22 4.59
CA GLY A 70 -9.30 10.09 4.95
C GLY A 70 -7.89 10.52 5.30
N PHE A 71 -7.21 9.71 6.11
CA PHE A 71 -5.82 9.94 6.45
C PHE A 71 -4.94 10.00 5.20
N CYS A 72 -3.85 10.76 5.30
CA CYS A 72 -2.95 10.97 4.18
C CYS A 72 -2.06 9.74 3.89
N ARG A 73 -2.66 8.62 3.43
CA ARG A 73 -1.97 7.34 3.13
C ARG A 73 -0.79 7.41 2.13
N LYS A 74 -0.78 8.41 1.22
CA LYS A 74 0.21 8.51 0.13
C LYS A 74 1.50 9.26 0.50
N TYR A 75 1.60 9.83 1.70
CA TYR A 75 2.73 10.69 2.09
C TYR A 75 3.34 10.31 3.44
N LEU A 76 3.39 9.01 3.76
CA LEU A 76 4.22 8.51 4.86
C LEU A 76 5.60 8.03 4.35
N VAL A 77 6.19 8.72 3.36
CA VAL A 77 7.63 8.67 3.07
C VAL A 77 8.04 10.07 2.63
N HIS A 78 8.45 10.87 3.62
CA HIS A 78 9.59 11.80 3.59
C HIS A 78 9.57 12.58 4.92
N ALA A 79 9.88 11.87 6.01
CA ALA A 79 10.51 12.53 7.14
C ALA A 79 11.98 12.73 6.77
N GLY A 80 12.42 13.98 6.73
CA GLY A 80 13.83 14.33 6.61
C GLY A 80 14.15 15.23 5.44
N SER A 81 14.05 16.55 5.67
CA SER A 81 15.14 17.52 5.44
C SER A 81 14.56 18.89 5.11
N THR A 82 14.35 19.70 6.14
CA THR A 82 14.49 21.15 6.03
C THR A 82 15.52 21.54 7.07
N ALA A 83 16.74 21.78 6.59
CA ALA A 83 17.69 22.70 7.20
C ALA A 83 17.54 24.05 6.49
#